data_AF-A0A8I1WN56-F1
#
_entry.id   AF-A0A8I1WN56-F1
#
_cell.length_a   1.000
_cell.length_b   1.000
_cell.length_c   1.000
_cell.angle_alpha   90.00
_cell.angle_beta   90.00
_cell.angle_gamma   90.00
#
_symmetry.space_group_name_H-M   'P 1'
#
loop_
_entity.id
_entity.type
_entity.pdbx_description
1 polymer ?
#
loop_
_entity_poly.entity_id
_entity_poly.type
_entity_poly.pdbx_seq_one_letter_code
_entity_poly.pdbx_strand_id
1 'polypeptide(L)'
;MNYPDWLKPYVLGAASGAALAMVVGFTWGGWMTGSDARQMSKTMSHDNVIAALVPICVAKANADSSREAKLETIRDTSRYQQREALMDAGWATMPGTEIPNRDLAQACFDALEPGL
;
A
#
# COMPACT_ATOMS: atom_id res chain seq x y z
N MET A 1 31.33 32.45 -27.37
CA MET A 1 29.90 32.15 -27.67
C MET A 1 29.13 33.46 -27.52
N ASN A 2 28.85 34.17 -28.62
CA ASN A 2 28.12 35.44 -28.58
C ASN A 2 26.62 35.13 -28.66
N TYR A 3 25.93 35.19 -27.52
CA TYR A 3 24.47 35.13 -27.51
C TYR A 3 23.90 36.50 -27.89
N PRO A 4 23.00 36.59 -28.86
CA PRO A 4 22.46 37.87 -29.29
C PRO A 4 21.47 38.43 -28.24
N ASP A 5 21.44 39.75 -28.05
CA ASP A 5 20.68 40.39 -26.96
C ASP A 5 19.16 40.18 -27.05
N TRP A 6 18.63 39.92 -28.24
CA TRP A 6 17.21 39.60 -28.46
C TRP A 6 16.80 38.24 -27.85
N LEU A 7 17.76 37.38 -27.52
CA LEU A 7 17.51 36.07 -26.93
C LEU A 7 17.17 36.14 -25.44
N LYS A 8 17.67 37.17 -24.73
CA LYS A 8 17.44 37.40 -23.29
C LYS A 8 15.96 37.42 -22.89
N PRO A 9 15.08 38.23 -23.53
CA PRO A 9 13.66 38.25 -23.17
C PRO A 9 12.95 36.94 -23.52
N TYR A 10 13.36 36.25 -24.59
CA TYR A 10 12.79 34.96 -24.99
C TYR A 10 13.08 33.87 -23.96
N VAL A 11 14.31 33.78 -23.47
CA VAL A 11 14.71 32.80 -22.45
C VAL A 11 13.97 33.05 -21.13
N LEU A 12 13.80 34.31 -20.73
CA LEU A 12 13.05 34.67 -19.54
C LEU A 12 11.55 34.30 -19.65
N GLY A 13 10.94 34.54 -20.82
CA GLY A 13 9.55 34.15 -21.08
C GLY A 13 9.34 32.64 -21.11
N ALA A 14 10.29 31.90 -21.69
CA ALA A 14 10.25 30.43 -21.67
C ALA A 14 10.38 29.88 -20.25
N ALA A 15 11.27 30.46 -19.42
CA ALA A 15 11.45 30.05 -18.04
C ALA A 15 10.20 30.31 -17.18
N SER A 16 9.57 31.48 -17.32
CA SER A 16 8.35 31.82 -16.59
C SER A 16 7.16 30.97 -17.02
N GLY A 17 7.01 30.71 -18.33
CA GLY A 17 5.97 29.83 -18.86
C GLY A 17 6.13 28.39 -18.36
N ALA A 18 7.35 27.86 -18.34
CA ALA A 18 7.64 26.53 -17.80
C ALA A 18 7.31 26.44 -16.31
N ALA A 19 7.68 27.45 -15.52
CA ALA A 19 7.36 27.49 -14.09
C ALA A 19 5.84 27.50 -13.84
N LEU A 20 5.09 28.33 -14.58
CA LEU A 20 3.63 28.38 -14.47
C LEU A 20 2.97 27.05 -14.88
N ALA A 21 3.43 26.44 -15.97
CA ALA A 21 2.92 25.14 -16.42
C ALA A 21 3.18 24.04 -15.39
N MET A 22 4.36 24.01 -14.77
CA MET A 22 4.65 23.08 -13.67
C MET A 22 3.72 23.33 -12.48
N VAL A 23 3.57 24.58 -12.02
CA VAL A 23 2.70 24.89 -10.88
C VAL A 23 1.26 24.44 -11.15
N VAL A 24 0.70 24.79 -12.30
CA VAL A 24 -0.68 24.40 -12.66
C VAL A 24 -0.80 22.87 -12.83
N GLY A 25 0.17 22.24 -13.48
CA GLY A 25 0.20 20.79 -13.70
C GLY A 25 0.24 19.99 -12.40
N PHE A 26 1.12 20.36 -11.46
CA PHE A 26 1.28 19.67 -10.18
C PHE A 26 0.21 20.02 -9.14
N THR A 27 -0.47 21.18 -9.25
CA THR A 27 -1.52 21.56 -8.30
C THR A 27 -2.92 21.12 -8.73
N TRP A 28 -3.31 21.35 -9.98
CA TRP A 28 -4.65 21.05 -10.49
C TRP A 28 -4.67 20.00 -11.58
N GLY A 29 -3.61 19.92 -12.40
CA GLY A 29 -3.52 18.96 -13.51
C GLY A 29 -3.32 17.50 -13.07
N GLY A 30 -3.11 17.25 -11.77
CA GLY A 30 -2.84 15.92 -11.25
C GLY A 30 -1.54 15.31 -11.78
N TRP A 31 -0.58 16.14 -12.21
CA TRP A 31 0.72 15.64 -12.64
C TRP A 31 1.42 15.00 -11.44
N MET A 32 1.77 13.73 -11.60
CA MET A 32 2.47 12.95 -10.60
C MET A 32 3.87 12.65 -11.15
N THR A 33 4.90 12.73 -10.31
CA THR A 33 6.26 12.42 -10.77
C THR A 33 6.39 10.92 -11.06
N GLY A 34 7.36 10.52 -11.88
CA GLY A 34 7.56 9.10 -12.19
C GLY A 34 7.86 8.23 -10.96
N SER A 35 8.46 8.79 -9.90
CA SER A 35 8.66 8.08 -8.62
C SER A 35 7.34 7.82 -7.92
N ASP A 36 6.48 8.84 -7.86
CA ASP A 36 5.19 8.77 -7.19
C ASP A 36 4.24 7.81 -7.92
N ALA A 37 4.23 7.83 -9.26
CA ALA A 37 3.46 6.88 -10.07
C ALA A 37 3.91 5.42 -9.84
N ARG A 38 5.23 5.18 -9.74
CA ARG A 38 5.76 3.86 -9.41
C ARG A 38 5.41 3.43 -7.99
N GLN A 39 5.45 4.35 -7.03
CA GLN A 39 5.08 4.05 -5.65
C GLN A 39 3.59 3.71 -5.55
N MET A 40 2.72 4.49 -6.20
CA MET A 40 1.29 4.21 -6.28
C MET A 40 1.00 2.84 -6.91
N SER A 41 1.69 2.51 -8.00
CA SER A 41 1.56 1.20 -8.64
C SER A 41 1.96 0.05 -7.72
N LYS A 42 3.07 0.20 -6.97
CA LYS A 42 3.51 -0.80 -6.00
C LYS A 42 2.52 -0.97 -4.84
N THR A 43 2.02 0.11 -4.26
CA THR A 43 1.05 0.04 -3.15
C THR A 43 -0.25 -0.59 -3.61
N MET A 44 -0.80 -0.15 -4.75
CA MET A 44 -2.00 -0.75 -5.33
C MET A 44 -1.82 -2.25 -5.60
N SER A 45 -0.65 -2.65 -6.13
CA SER A 45 -0.40 -4.07 -6.42
C SER A 45 -0.32 -4.89 -5.14
N HIS A 46 0.35 -4.38 -4.10
CA HIS A 46 0.45 -5.02 -2.79
C HIS A 46 -0.93 -5.16 -2.12
N ASP A 47 -1.72 -4.08 -2.08
CA ASP A 47 -3.04 -4.06 -1.47
C ASP A 47 -4.02 -5.01 -2.19
N ASN A 48 -3.99 -5.04 -3.52
CA ASN A 48 -4.81 -5.96 -4.31
C ASN A 48 -4.43 -7.43 -4.09
N VAL A 49 -3.12 -7.72 -3.97
CA VAL A 49 -2.65 -9.06 -3.63
C VAL A 49 -3.15 -9.44 -2.23
N ILE A 50 -3.02 -8.55 -1.25
CA ILE A 50 -3.54 -8.80 0.11
C ILE A 50 -5.04 -9.08 0.07
N ALA A 51 -5.82 -8.22 -0.57
CA ALA A 51 -7.27 -8.38 -0.67
C ALA A 51 -7.66 -9.72 -1.34
N ALA A 52 -6.93 -10.16 -2.35
CA ALA A 52 -7.12 -11.47 -2.98
C ALA A 52 -6.72 -12.65 -2.09
N LEU A 53 -5.78 -12.45 -1.15
CA LEU A 53 -5.31 -13.49 -0.22
C LEU A 53 -6.11 -13.57 1.08
N VAL A 54 -6.82 -12.51 1.49
CA VAL A 54 -7.74 -12.53 2.64
C VAL A 54 -8.68 -13.74 2.62
N PRO A 55 -9.41 -14.06 1.52
CA PRO A 55 -10.29 -15.24 1.51
C PRO A 55 -9.53 -16.56 1.71
N ILE A 56 -8.27 -16.65 1.28
CA ILE A 56 -7.43 -17.82 1.54
C ILE A 56 -7.05 -17.90 3.02
N CYS A 57 -6.73 -16.78 3.64
CA CYS A 57 -6.47 -16.73 5.07
C CYS A 57 -7.69 -17.17 5.89
N VAL A 58 -8.89 -16.69 5.53
CA VAL A 58 -10.14 -17.10 6.17
C VAL A 58 -10.39 -18.60 5.97
N ALA A 59 -10.13 -19.15 4.78
CA ALA A 59 -10.25 -20.58 4.53
C ALA A 59 -9.28 -21.41 5.40
N LYS A 60 -8.03 -20.96 5.55
CA LYS A 60 -7.05 -21.59 6.45
C LYS A 60 -7.48 -21.53 7.92
N ALA A 61 -7.98 -20.37 8.36
CA ALA A 61 -8.47 -20.20 9.71
C ALA A 61 -9.69 -21.11 9.98
N ASN A 62 -10.61 -21.24 9.03
CA ASN A 62 -11.77 -22.13 9.14
C ASN A 62 -11.42 -23.61 9.12
N ALA A 63 -10.31 -23.99 8.48
CA ALA A 63 -9.79 -25.35 8.50
C ALA A 63 -9.05 -25.70 9.81
N ASP A 64 -8.67 -24.69 10.60
CA ASP A 64 -8.00 -24.88 11.88
C ASP A 64 -9.05 -25.16 12.98
N SER A 65 -9.00 -26.35 13.58
CA SER A 65 -9.90 -26.74 14.67
C SER A 65 -9.73 -25.89 15.94
N SER A 66 -8.59 -25.20 16.08
CA SER A 66 -8.29 -24.31 17.20
C SER A 66 -8.63 -22.84 16.93
N ARG A 67 -9.33 -22.54 15.82
CA ARG A 67 -9.65 -21.16 15.40
C ARG A 67 -10.26 -20.33 16.52
N GLU A 68 -11.29 -20.84 17.17
CA GLU A 68 -12.07 -20.10 18.17
C GLU A 68 -11.23 -19.80 19.41
N ALA A 69 -10.53 -20.80 19.95
CA ALA A 69 -9.63 -20.61 21.09
C ALA A 69 -8.50 -19.61 20.79
N LYS A 70 -7.94 -19.64 19.57
CA LYS A 70 -6.92 -18.67 19.14
C LYS A 70 -7.51 -17.26 19.03
N LEU A 71 -8.64 -17.09 18.34
CA LEU A 71 -9.27 -15.78 18.17
C LEU A 71 -9.71 -15.16 19.50
N GLU A 72 -10.24 -15.94 20.44
CA GLU A 72 -10.59 -15.44 21.78
C GLU A 72 -9.38 -14.83 22.50
N THR A 73 -8.23 -15.50 22.45
CA THR A 73 -7.01 -14.97 23.09
C THR A 73 -6.44 -13.76 22.36
N ILE A 74 -6.65 -13.66 21.05
CA ILE A 74 -6.07 -12.62 20.19
C ILE A 74 -6.90 -11.33 20.23
N ARG A 75 -8.22 -11.45 20.30
CA ARG A 75 -9.18 -10.33 20.26
C ARG A 75 -8.87 -9.21 21.26
N ASP A 76 -8.50 -9.58 22.47
CA ASP A 76 -8.24 -8.63 23.56
C ASP A 76 -6.79 -8.08 23.57
N THR A 77 -5.96 -8.47 22.60
CA THR A 77 -4.58 -8.00 22.48
C THR A 77 -4.47 -6.76 21.60
N SER A 78 -3.31 -6.10 21.65
CA SER A 78 -3.04 -4.95 20.77
C SER A 78 -2.97 -5.38 19.29
N ARG A 79 -3.26 -4.46 18.35
CA ARG A 79 -3.15 -4.74 16.90
C ARG A 79 -1.80 -5.35 16.49
N TYR A 80 -0.71 -4.97 17.15
CA TYR A 80 0.60 -5.56 16.90
C TYR A 80 0.65 -7.05 17.27
N GLN A 81 0.14 -7.40 18.45
CA GLN A 81 0.07 -8.77 18.95
C GLN A 81 -0.92 -9.61 18.15
N GLN A 82 -2.04 -9.02 17.71
CA GLN A 82 -2.98 -9.68 16.80
C GLN A 82 -2.29 -10.11 15.50
N ARG A 83 -1.54 -9.20 14.87
CA ARG A 83 -0.79 -9.49 13.66
C ARG A 83 0.23 -10.60 13.89
N GLU A 84 1.00 -10.53 14.98
CA GLU A 84 2.01 -11.55 15.30
C GLU A 84 1.36 -12.93 15.52
N ALA A 85 0.28 -13.01 16.30
CA ALA A 85 -0.40 -14.26 16.59
C ALA A 85 -1.03 -14.90 15.32
N LEU A 86 -1.55 -14.10 14.38
CA LEU A 86 -2.04 -14.63 13.09
C LEU A 86 -0.90 -15.10 12.17
N MET A 87 0.27 -14.48 12.27
CA MET A 87 1.47 -14.93 11.56
C MET A 87 2.01 -16.23 12.16
N ASP A 88 2.07 -16.34 13.49
CA ASP A 88 2.48 -17.54 14.22
C ASP A 88 1.51 -18.71 13.99
N ALA A 89 0.22 -18.42 13.86
CA ALA A 89 -0.80 -19.41 13.49
C ALA A 89 -0.67 -19.88 12.02
N GLY A 90 0.14 -19.22 11.20
CA GLY A 90 0.34 -19.55 9.78
C GLY A 90 -0.82 -19.17 8.86
N TRP A 91 -1.80 -18.42 9.37
CA TRP A 91 -2.96 -17.97 8.60
C TRP A 91 -2.58 -16.82 7.66
N ALA A 92 -1.67 -15.96 8.09
CA ALA A 92 -1.18 -14.81 7.33
C ALA A 92 0.02 -15.10 6.39
N THR A 93 0.24 -16.37 6.04
CA THR A 93 1.33 -16.80 5.16
C THR A 93 0.82 -17.08 3.74
N MET A 94 1.41 -16.40 2.75
CA MET A 94 1.01 -16.56 1.35
C MET A 94 1.28 -17.98 0.85
N PRO A 95 0.39 -18.57 0.02
CA PRO A 95 0.64 -19.86 -0.60
C PRO A 95 1.95 -19.83 -1.41
N GLY A 96 2.84 -20.81 -1.16
CA GLY A 96 4.12 -20.92 -1.85
C GLY A 96 5.27 -20.10 -1.27
N THR A 97 5.06 -19.41 -0.14
CA THR A 97 6.12 -18.74 0.62
C THR A 97 6.10 -19.16 2.08
N GLU A 98 7.24 -19.13 2.75
CA GLU A 98 7.33 -19.32 4.21
C GLU A 98 7.29 -17.99 4.98
N ILE A 99 7.22 -16.86 4.26
CA ILE A 99 7.28 -15.53 4.86
C ILE A 99 5.86 -15.06 5.20
N PRO A 100 5.54 -14.86 6.49
CA PRO A 100 4.26 -14.30 6.87
C PRO A 100 4.18 -12.80 6.52
N ASN A 101 2.99 -12.36 6.08
CA ASN A 101 2.76 -10.97 5.69
C ASN A 101 1.92 -10.26 6.75
N ARG A 102 2.48 -9.20 7.35
CA ARG A 102 1.82 -8.42 8.40
C ARG A 102 0.54 -7.76 7.93
N ASP A 103 0.49 -7.24 6.71
CA ASP A 103 -0.69 -6.56 6.16
C ASP A 103 -1.80 -7.56 5.86
N LEU A 104 -1.44 -8.76 5.38
CA LEU A 104 -2.36 -9.88 5.27
C LEU A 104 -2.88 -10.33 6.65
N ALA A 105 -2.03 -10.36 7.69
CA ALA A 105 -2.44 -10.70 9.05
C ALA A 105 -3.51 -9.72 9.56
N GLN A 106 -3.31 -8.42 9.36
CA GLN A 106 -4.29 -7.43 9.79
C GLN A 106 -5.61 -7.56 9.00
N ALA A 107 -5.53 -7.61 7.67
CA ALA A 107 -6.71 -7.71 6.82
C ALA A 107 -7.50 -9.01 7.07
N CYS A 108 -6.81 -10.09 7.40
CA CYS A 108 -7.44 -11.36 7.76
C CYS A 108 -8.12 -11.31 9.12
N PHE A 109 -7.49 -10.70 10.12
CA PHE A 109 -8.12 -10.48 11.42
C PHE A 109 -9.40 -9.64 11.28
N ASP A 110 -9.33 -8.53 10.55
CA ASP A 110 -10.49 -7.66 10.29
C ASP A 110 -11.62 -8.40 9.53
N ALA A 111 -11.29 -9.39 8.69
CA ALA A 111 -12.27 -10.23 7.99
C ALA A 111 -12.88 -11.34 8.86
N LEU A 112 -12.15 -11.82 9.87
CA LEU A 112 -12.61 -12.84 10.82
C LEU A 112 -13.46 -12.23 11.95
N GLU A 113 -13.16 -10.99 12.34
CA GLU A 113 -13.94 -10.20 13.30
C GLU A 113 -14.46 -8.89 12.68
N PRO A 114 -15.45 -8.96 11.76
CA PRO A 114 -16.02 -7.80 11.10
C PRO A 114 -16.98 -7.05 12.05
N GLY A 115 -16.45 -6.41 13.08
CA GLY A 115 -17.27 -5.70 14.07
C GLY A 115 -16.60 -5.31 15.38
N LEU A 116 -15.28 -5.50 15.52
CA LEU A 116 -14.48 -4.88 16.59
C LEU A 116 -14.02 -3.47 16.17
#